data_AF-A0A4P6QB51-F1
#
_entry.id   AF-A0A4P6QB51-F1
#
_cell.length_a   1.000
_cell.length_b   1.000
_cell.length_c   1.000
_cell.angle_alpha   90.00
_cell.angle_beta   90.00
_cell.angle_gamma   90.00
#
_symmetry.space_group_name_H-M   'P 1'
#
loop_
_entity.id
_entity.type
_entity.pdbx_description
1 polymer ?
#
loop_
_entity_poly.entity_id
_entity_poly.type
_entity_poly.pdbx_seq_one_letter_code
_entity_poly.pdbx_strand_id
1 'polypeptide(L)'
;MSEETYRYLGGGQGRVALPEDMQETYGDVWDLRRYRWSGGENWRAQRHQESPLEAVEFGVVDDYAGWSRPELMWDWLREQAEAMQAFERAATDRSTA
;
A
#
# COMPACT_ATOMS: atom_id res chain seq x y z
N MET A 1 1.26 26.21 12.00
CA MET A 1 0.42 25.04 12.32
C MET A 1 -0.35 24.71 11.07
N SER A 2 -0.16 23.49 10.56
CA SER A 2 -0.58 23.02 9.25
C SER A 2 -2.10 22.89 9.15
N GLU A 3 -2.73 23.72 8.32
CA GLU A 3 -4.03 23.41 7.74
C GLU A 3 -3.80 22.45 6.57
N GLU A 4 -3.75 21.14 6.85
CA GLU A 4 -3.93 20.15 5.79
C GLU A 4 -5.31 20.36 5.19
N THR A 5 -5.30 20.96 4.00
CA THR A 5 -6.48 21.39 3.27
C THR A 5 -7.31 20.18 2.87
N TYR A 6 -8.42 19.97 3.57
CA TYR A 6 -9.46 19.00 3.21
C TYR A 6 -9.99 19.30 1.81
N ARG A 7 -9.50 18.59 0.79
CA ARG A 7 -10.12 18.63 -0.54
C ARG A 7 -11.22 17.58 -0.62
N TYR A 8 -12.45 18.03 -0.36
CA TYR A 8 -13.68 17.31 -0.66
C TYR A 8 -13.83 17.17 -2.18
N LEU A 9 -13.47 16.00 -2.73
CA LEU A 9 -13.72 15.66 -4.12
C LEU A 9 -15.11 15.02 -4.21
N GLY A 10 -16.14 15.85 -4.41
CA GLY A 10 -17.55 15.46 -4.33
C GLY A 10 -17.93 14.27 -5.22
N GLY A 11 -18.90 13.48 -4.73
CA GLY A 11 -19.53 12.37 -5.44
C GLY A 11 -19.54 11.03 -4.69
N GLY A 12 -20.09 10.99 -3.46
CA GLY A 12 -20.21 9.79 -2.64
C GLY A 12 -19.21 9.78 -1.48
N GLN A 13 -19.72 9.98 -0.26
CA GLN A 13 -18.98 10.02 1.00
C GLN A 13 -17.94 8.89 1.08
N GLY A 14 -16.64 9.19 1.06
CA GLY A 14 -15.65 8.12 1.06
C GLY A 14 -14.21 8.61 0.95
N ARG A 15 -13.72 8.93 -0.25
CA ARG A 15 -12.28 9.09 -0.46
C ARG A 15 -11.72 10.26 0.37
N VAL A 16 -10.68 9.97 1.14
CA VAL A 16 -9.96 10.94 1.98
C VAL A 16 -8.47 10.90 1.62
N ALA A 17 -7.74 11.97 1.93
CA ALA A 17 -6.28 12.03 1.72
C ALA A 17 -5.59 10.83 2.38
N LEU A 18 -4.44 10.40 1.89
CA LEU A 18 -3.63 9.43 2.63
C LEU A 18 -2.96 10.16 3.81
N PRO A 19 -2.72 9.49 4.94
CA PRO A 19 -1.97 10.06 6.04
C PRO A 19 -0.51 10.24 5.65
N GLU A 20 0.08 11.37 6.09
CA GLU A 20 1.51 11.65 5.99
C GLU A 20 2.04 11.58 4.54
N ASP A 21 3.32 11.27 4.39
CA ASP A 21 4.05 11.07 3.14
C ASP A 21 3.86 9.65 2.56
N MET A 22 2.79 8.94 2.93
CA MET A 22 2.54 7.57 2.46
C MET A 22 2.46 7.49 0.93
N GLN A 23 1.82 8.48 0.31
CA GLN A 23 1.76 8.58 -1.15
C GLN A 23 3.14 8.87 -1.76
N GLU A 24 3.99 9.63 -1.08
CA GLU A 24 5.34 9.94 -1.56
C GLU A 24 6.27 8.72 -1.40
N THR A 25 6.14 8.00 -0.28
CA THR A 25 6.97 6.85 0.06
C THR A 25 6.67 5.63 -0.80
N TYR A 26 5.39 5.32 -1.02
CA TYR A 26 4.96 4.07 -1.66
C TYR A 26 4.22 4.28 -2.99
N GLY A 27 3.94 5.52 -3.36
CA GLY A 27 3.12 5.84 -4.54
C GLY A 27 3.72 5.44 -5.87
N ASP A 28 5.02 5.20 -5.97
CA ASP A 28 5.64 4.72 -7.20
C ASP A 28 5.33 3.23 -7.46
N VAL A 29 5.10 2.47 -6.39
CA VAL A 29 4.84 1.02 -6.44
C VAL A 29 3.34 0.72 -6.33
N TRP A 30 2.58 1.53 -5.61
CA TRP A 30 1.20 1.26 -5.22
C TRP A 30 0.23 2.39 -5.60
N ASP A 31 -0.93 2.03 -6.14
CA ASP A 31 -2.12 2.87 -6.12
C ASP A 31 -2.80 2.71 -4.76
N LEU A 32 -2.68 3.76 -3.93
CA LEU A 32 -3.20 3.80 -2.57
C LEU A 32 -4.46 4.65 -2.48
N ARG A 33 -5.51 4.07 -1.87
CA ARG A 33 -6.78 4.75 -1.68
C ARG A 33 -7.32 4.50 -0.29
N ARG A 34 -7.70 5.58 0.39
CA ARG A 34 -8.37 5.57 1.69
C ARG A 34 -9.77 6.12 1.54
N TYR A 35 -10.74 5.42 2.10
CA TYR A 35 -12.14 5.82 2.14
C TYR A 35 -12.64 5.84 3.59
N ARG A 36 -13.34 6.89 4.01
CA ARG A 36 -13.94 7.00 5.33
C ARG A 36 -15.45 6.85 5.23
N TRP A 37 -15.99 5.97 6.06
CA TRP A 37 -17.42 5.75 6.24
C TRP A 37 -17.76 5.91 7.73
N SER A 38 -19.04 6.06 8.06
CA SER A 38 -19.48 6.21 9.46
C SER A 38 -19.07 4.99 10.30
N GLY A 39 -17.99 5.14 11.06
CA GLY A 39 -17.47 4.10 11.97
C GLY A 39 -16.10 3.52 11.60
N GLY A 40 -15.51 3.86 10.45
CA GLY A 40 -14.19 3.33 10.10
C GLY A 40 -13.59 3.82 8.79
N GLU A 41 -12.38 3.34 8.51
CA GLU A 41 -11.67 3.60 7.27
C GLU A 41 -11.52 2.30 6.47
N ASN A 42 -11.94 2.34 5.22
CA ASN A 42 -11.71 1.28 4.25
C ASN A 42 -10.52 1.67 3.36
N TRP A 43 -9.58 0.76 3.23
CA TRP A 43 -8.31 0.95 2.56
C TRP A 43 -8.20 0.03 1.37
N ARG A 44 -7.56 0.54 0.32
CA ARG A 44 -7.19 -0.19 -0.88
C ARG A 44 -5.75 0.11 -1.22
N ALA A 45 -4.98 -0.92 -1.49
CA ALA A 45 -3.68 -0.82 -2.13
C ALA A 45 -3.63 -1.81 -3.28
N GLN A 46 -3.13 -1.37 -4.42
CA GLN A 46 -2.94 -2.23 -5.59
C GLN A 46 -1.58 -1.90 -6.20
N ARG A 47 -0.72 -2.90 -6.41
CA ARG A 47 0.55 -2.67 -7.10
C ARG A 47 0.30 -2.21 -8.52
N HIS A 48 1.14 -1.29 -9.00
CA HIS A 48 1.13 -0.86 -10.39
C HIS A 48 1.52 -1.98 -11.37
N GLN A 49 2.40 -2.87 -10.91
CA GLN A 49 2.85 -4.03 -11.65
C GLN A 49 2.71 -5.27 -10.78
N GLU A 50 2.09 -6.31 -11.34
CA GLU A 50 1.98 -7.62 -10.70
C GLU A 50 3.37 -8.17 -10.37
N SER A 51 3.49 -8.78 -9.21
CA SER A 51 4.71 -9.44 -8.80
C SER A 51 4.90 -10.78 -9.55
N PRO A 52 6.14 -11.27 -9.67
CA PRO A 52 6.38 -12.63 -10.15
C PRO A 52 5.65 -13.65 -9.28
N LEU A 53 5.17 -14.74 -9.89
CA LEU A 53 4.37 -15.75 -9.19
C LEU A 53 5.14 -16.37 -8.00
N GLU A 54 6.45 -16.50 -8.14
CA GLU A 54 7.35 -17.03 -7.12
C GLU A 54 7.50 -16.09 -5.91
N ALA A 55 7.19 -14.80 -6.05
CA ALA A 55 7.24 -13.84 -4.95
C ALA A 55 6.16 -14.13 -3.88
N VAL A 56 5.09 -14.85 -4.24
CA VAL A 56 4.05 -15.28 -3.30
C VAL A 56 4.63 -16.18 -2.19
N GLU A 57 5.67 -16.97 -2.49
CA GLU A 57 6.35 -17.81 -1.48
C GLU A 57 7.04 -16.97 -0.39
N PHE A 58 7.34 -15.70 -0.68
CA PHE A 58 7.93 -14.74 0.25
C PHE A 58 6.86 -13.89 0.97
N GLY A 59 5.57 -14.14 0.72
CA GLY A 59 4.47 -13.39 1.33
C GLY A 59 4.12 -12.09 0.60
N VAL A 60 4.57 -11.91 -0.65
CA VAL A 60 4.14 -10.79 -1.49
C VAL A 60 2.68 -10.97 -1.91
N VAL A 61 1.91 -9.91 -1.75
CA VAL A 61 0.51 -9.80 -2.13
C VAL A 61 0.34 -8.53 -2.96
N ASP A 62 -0.27 -8.60 -4.14
CA ASP A 62 -0.36 -7.45 -5.07
C ASP A 62 -1.56 -6.53 -4.80
N ASP A 63 -2.55 -7.01 -4.04
CA ASP A 63 -3.75 -6.26 -3.71
C ASP A 63 -4.16 -6.40 -2.24
N TYR A 64 -4.60 -5.29 -1.66
CA TYR A 64 -5.18 -5.23 -0.33
C TYR A 64 -6.49 -4.47 -0.36
N ALA A 65 -7.47 -4.99 0.39
CA ALA A 65 -8.78 -4.39 0.54
C ALA A 65 -9.38 -4.70 1.90
N GLY A 66 -9.48 -3.71 2.78
CA GLY A 66 -9.92 -3.98 4.14
C GLY A 66 -10.29 -2.75 4.95
N TRP A 67 -11.07 -2.98 6.00
CA TRP A 67 -11.22 -1.99 7.06
C TRP A 67 -9.96 -2.01 7.91
N SER A 68 -9.31 -0.87 8.04
CA SER A 68 -8.01 -0.77 8.70
C SER A 68 -7.81 0.59 9.36
N ARG A 69 -6.69 0.73 10.05
CA ARG A 69 -6.19 1.99 10.59
C ARG A 69 -4.92 2.38 9.84
N PRO A 70 -4.57 3.68 9.79
CA PRO A 70 -3.35 4.16 9.14
C PRO A 70 -2.09 3.38 9.52
N GLU A 71 -1.92 3.07 10.81
CA GLU A 71 -0.71 2.43 11.33
C GLU A 71 -0.57 1.00 10.79
N LEU A 72 -1.69 0.27 10.72
CA LEU A 72 -1.72 -1.07 10.15
C LEU A 72 -1.49 -1.06 8.64
N MET A 73 -1.93 -0.01 7.95
CA MET A 73 -1.65 0.15 6.51
C MET A 73 -0.16 0.40 6.27
N TRP A 74 0.47 1.24 7.10
CA TRP A 74 1.92 1.48 7.06
C TRP A 74 2.72 0.21 7.31
N ASP A 75 2.35 -0.56 8.34
CA ASP A 75 3.01 -1.81 8.68
C ASP A 75 2.88 -2.83 7.56
N TRP A 76 1.67 -2.97 6.99
CA TRP A 76 1.46 -3.85 5.84
C TRP A 76 2.31 -3.44 4.62
N LEU A 77 2.37 -2.16 4.27
CA LEU A 77 3.20 -1.70 3.14
C LEU A 77 4.69 -1.98 3.36
N ARG A 78 5.16 -1.83 4.61
CA ARG A 78 6.55 -2.14 4.99
C ARG A 78 6.85 -3.63 4.87
N GLU A 79 5.96 -4.47 5.40
CA GLU A 79 6.07 -5.94 5.28
C GLU A 79 6.11 -6.37 3.80
N GLN A 80 5.28 -5.77 2.94
CA GLN A 80 5.29 -6.05 1.51
C GLN A 80 6.59 -5.61 0.82
N ALA A 81 7.17 -4.47 1.22
CA ALA A 81 8.46 -4.03 0.71
C ALA A 81 9.59 -4.98 1.15
N GLU A 82 9.59 -5.42 2.41
CA GLU A 82 10.57 -6.37 2.94
C GLU A 82 10.48 -7.74 2.28
N ALA A 83 9.25 -8.24 2.07
CA ALA A 83 8.98 -9.48 1.34
C ALA A 83 9.50 -9.44 -0.09
N MET A 84 9.25 -8.33 -0.81
CA MET A 84 9.74 -8.15 -2.17
C MET A 84 11.27 -8.12 -2.23
N GLN A 85 11.92 -7.40 -1.31
CA GLN A 85 13.39 -7.38 -1.24
C GLN A 85 13.96 -8.77 -0.93
N ALA A 86 13.29 -9.57 -0.10
CA ALA A 86 13.71 -10.94 0.18
C ALA A 86 13.64 -11.83 -1.08
N PHE A 87 12.56 -11.70 -1.85
CA PHE A 87 12.43 -12.38 -3.14
C PHE A 87 13.52 -11.96 -4.13
N GLU A 88 13.77 -10.66 -4.29
CA GLU A 88 14.76 -10.12 -5.23
C GLU A 88 16.19 -10.58 -4.89
N ARG A 89 16.54 -10.63 -3.59
CA ARG A 89 17.82 -11.19 -3.13
C ARG A 89 17.94 -12.66 -3.53
N ALA A 90 16.91 -13.47 -3.24
CA ALA A 90 16.92 -14.89 -3.58
C ALA A 90 16.96 -15.13 -5.10
N ALA A 91 16.30 -14.28 -5.90
CA ALA A 91 16.34 -14.35 -7.36
C ALA A 91 17.73 -13.99 -7.91
N THR A 92 18.41 -13.03 -7.29
CA THR A 92 19.78 -12.63 -7.66
C THR A 92 20.76 -13.75 -7.37
N ASP A 93 20.73 -14.34 -6.17
CA ASP A 93 21.64 -15.41 -5.77
C ASP A 93 21.55 -16.62 -6.72
N ARG A 94 20.33 -17.01 -7.11
CA ARG A 94 20.07 -18.08 -8.08
C ARG A 94 20.58 -17.79 -9.48
N SER A 95 20.65 -16.51 -9.85
CA SER A 95 21.13 -16.09 -11.18
C SER A 95 22.65 -16.02 -11.25
N THR A 96 23.33 -16.02 -10.10
CA THR A 96 24.80 -15.97 -9.98
C THR A 96 25.45 -17.31 -9.64
N ALA A 97 24.65 -18.35 -9.37
CA ALA A 97 25.08 -19.72 -9.08
C ALA A 97 25.14 -20.57 -10.36
#